data_AF-A0A9Q3FMD2-F1
#
_entry.id   AF-A0A9Q3FMD2-F1
#
_cell.length_a   1.000
_cell.length_b   1.000
_cell.length_c   1.000
_cell.angle_alpha   90.00
_cell.angle_beta   90.00
_cell.angle_gamma   90.00
#
_symmetry.space_group_name_H-M   'P 1'
#
loop_
_entity.id
_entity.type
_entity.pdbx_description
1 polymer ?
#
loop_
_entity_poly.entity_id
_entity_poly.type
_entity_poly.pdbx_seq_one_letter_code
_entity_poly.pdbx_strand_id
1 'polypeptide(L)'
;MDKSCHILCQLLMKYCKDPSLSSKIDEIWKNAYDEGRFHLLDGILYHKNKHTCFMALTDRPLINTILNECHDSVAAGHLSEDRTLERVKTCSWCPNWKKDVAEYFQTCDKCQKENRDTGKKFGMVIQIKEPKSPCEIVHMDLVTALPEQGDRS
;
A
#
# COMPACT_ATOMS: atom_id res chain seq x y z
N MET A 1 14.19 -5.15 -25.64
CA MET A 1 14.32 -5.72 -24.29
C MET A 1 15.37 -4.93 -23.55
N ASP A 2 14.99 -4.35 -22.42
CA ASP A 2 15.86 -3.51 -21.61
C ASP A 2 17.09 -4.31 -21.13
N LYS A 3 18.29 -3.78 -21.33
CA LYS A 3 19.56 -4.51 -21.10
C LYS A 3 19.71 -4.91 -19.63
N SER A 4 19.12 -4.14 -18.73
CA SER A 4 19.12 -4.37 -17.29
C SER A 4 18.38 -5.66 -16.90
N CYS A 5 17.24 -5.94 -17.55
CA CYS A 5 16.42 -7.13 -17.28
C CYS A 5 17.09 -8.42 -17.81
N HIS A 6 17.77 -8.33 -18.96
CA HIS A 6 18.48 -9.45 -19.56
C HIS A 6 19.70 -9.89 -18.73
N ILE A 7 20.47 -8.93 -18.21
CA ILE A 7 21.63 -9.20 -17.34
C ILE A 7 21.16 -9.87 -16.05
N LEU A 8 20.07 -9.39 -15.45
CA LEU A 8 19.53 -9.98 -14.22
C LEU A 8 19.07 -11.43 -14.43
N CYS A 9 18.40 -11.72 -15.55
CA CYS A 9 18.01 -13.08 -15.92
C CYS A 9 19.22 -13.99 -16.11
N GLN A 10 20.25 -13.55 -16.83
CA GLN A 10 21.47 -14.33 -17.04
C GLN A 10 22.24 -14.60 -15.74
N LEU A 11 22.31 -13.61 -14.85
CA LEU A 11 22.88 -13.78 -13.52
C LEU A 11 22.04 -14.84 -12.76
N LEU A 12 20.74 -14.62 -12.55
CA LEU A 12 19.94 -15.52 -11.73
C LEU A 12 19.85 -16.97 -12.25
N MET A 13 19.88 -17.17 -13.58
CA MET A 13 20.00 -18.50 -14.20
C MET A 13 21.31 -19.20 -13.86
N LYS A 14 22.43 -18.47 -13.94
CA LYS A 14 23.76 -19.00 -13.62
C LYS A 14 23.92 -19.24 -12.11
N TYR A 15 23.26 -18.42 -11.31
CA TYR A 15 23.58 -18.26 -9.91
C TYR A 15 22.53 -18.83 -8.95
N CYS A 16 21.45 -19.53 -9.36
CA CYS A 16 20.42 -20.07 -8.44
C CYS A 16 20.95 -20.91 -7.25
N LYS A 17 22.22 -21.38 -7.30
CA LYS A 17 22.93 -22.03 -6.19
C LYS A 17 24.43 -21.69 -6.12
N ASP A 18 24.87 -20.56 -6.69
CA ASP A 18 26.30 -20.19 -6.67
C ASP A 18 26.59 -19.28 -5.46
N PRO A 19 27.51 -19.68 -4.55
CA PRO A 19 27.87 -18.92 -3.34
C PRO A 19 28.34 -17.49 -3.62
N SER A 20 28.89 -17.23 -4.80
CA SER A 20 29.46 -15.94 -5.20
C SER A 20 28.38 -14.88 -5.51
N LEU A 21 27.12 -15.29 -5.69
CA LEU A 21 25.99 -14.39 -5.94
C LEU A 21 25.50 -13.72 -4.66
N SER A 22 25.56 -14.43 -3.55
CA SER A 22 25.19 -13.93 -2.21
C SER A 22 25.97 -12.63 -1.87
N SER A 23 27.13 -12.42 -2.50
CA SER A 23 27.97 -11.21 -2.38
C SER A 23 27.57 -10.04 -3.30
N LYS A 24 26.72 -10.28 -4.32
CA LYS A 24 26.37 -9.31 -5.38
C LYS A 24 24.90 -8.90 -5.39
N ILE A 25 24.02 -9.72 -4.82
CA ILE A 25 22.64 -9.33 -4.57
C ILE A 25 22.60 -8.41 -3.36
N ASP A 26 21.72 -7.41 -3.39
CA ASP A 26 21.47 -6.58 -2.22
C ASP A 26 21.19 -7.48 -1.01
N GLU A 27 21.69 -7.08 0.15
CA GLU A 27 21.56 -7.81 1.42
C GLU A 27 20.12 -8.26 1.69
N ILE A 28 19.18 -7.46 1.20
CA ILE A 28 17.74 -7.63 1.36
C ILE A 28 17.18 -8.83 0.56
N TRP A 29 17.83 -9.19 -0.55
CA TRP A 29 17.49 -10.36 -1.38
C TRP A 29 18.25 -11.61 -0.93
N LYS A 30 19.34 -11.43 -0.17
CA LYS A 30 20.26 -12.47 0.27
C LYS A 30 19.60 -13.54 1.13
N ASN A 31 18.80 -13.13 2.12
CA ASN A 31 18.09 -14.06 2.99
C ASN A 31 17.08 -14.93 2.21
N ALA A 32 16.32 -14.34 1.28
CA ALA A 32 15.38 -15.09 0.46
C ALA A 32 16.09 -16.03 -0.52
N TYR A 33 17.24 -15.59 -1.04
CA TYR A 33 18.07 -16.37 -1.96
C TYR A 33 18.74 -17.56 -1.26
N ASP A 34 19.36 -17.35 -0.10
CA ASP A 34 20.03 -18.39 0.68
C ASP A 34 19.04 -19.49 1.14
N GLU A 35 17.77 -19.12 1.34
CA GLU A 35 16.68 -20.05 1.64
C GLU A 35 16.14 -20.80 0.41
N GLY A 36 16.67 -20.55 -0.80
CA GLY A 36 16.27 -21.22 -2.03
C GLY A 36 14.83 -20.89 -2.46
N ARG A 37 14.34 -19.69 -2.10
CA ARG A 37 12.94 -19.27 -2.33
C ARG A 37 12.69 -18.65 -3.71
N PHE A 38 13.60 -18.77 -4.67
CA PHE A 38 13.41 -18.20 -6.00
C PHE A 38 13.31 -19.27 -7.09
N HIS A 39 12.43 -19.03 -8.05
CA HIS A 39 12.26 -19.84 -9.26
C HIS A 39 12.26 -18.92 -10.49
N LEU A 40 12.98 -19.31 -11.54
CA LEU A 40 12.91 -18.62 -12.83
C LEU A 40 12.03 -19.42 -13.78
N LEU A 41 11.03 -18.77 -14.36
CA LEU A 41 10.15 -19.34 -15.37
C LEU A 41 9.96 -18.34 -16.50
N ASP A 42 10.25 -18.73 -17.74
CA ASP A 42 10.11 -17.89 -18.94
C ASP A 42 10.80 -16.52 -18.86
N GLY A 43 11.95 -16.47 -18.16
CA GLY A 43 12.70 -15.22 -17.95
C GLY A 43 12.10 -14.30 -16.88
N ILE A 44 11.12 -14.77 -16.11
CA ILE A 44 10.51 -14.06 -15.00
C ILE A 44 10.92 -14.71 -13.68
N LEU A 45 11.42 -13.90 -12.75
CA LEU A 45 11.77 -14.35 -11.41
C LEU A 45 10.52 -14.43 -10.54
N TYR A 46 10.33 -15.55 -9.86
CA TYR A 46 9.27 -15.78 -8.90
C TYR A 46 9.85 -16.07 -7.53
N HIS A 47 9.27 -15.45 -6.50
CA HIS A 47 9.54 -15.77 -5.11
C HIS A 47 8.47 -16.72 -4.55
N LYS A 48 8.92 -17.84 -3.99
CA LYS A 48 8.10 -18.88 -3.38
C LYS A 48 8.12 -18.76 -1.85
N ASN A 49 6.93 -18.64 -1.28
CA ASN A 49 6.68 -18.83 0.14
C ASN A 49 6.04 -20.21 0.38
N LYS A 50 5.74 -20.53 1.65
CA LYS A 50 5.17 -21.83 2.05
C LYS A 50 3.94 -22.26 1.22
N HIS A 51 3.08 -21.31 0.83
CA HIS A 51 1.83 -21.59 0.12
C HIS A 51 1.58 -20.70 -1.11
N THR A 52 2.50 -19.79 -1.44
CA THR A 52 2.30 -18.81 -2.51
C THR A 52 3.55 -18.67 -3.38
N CYS A 53 3.34 -18.26 -4.62
CA CYS A 53 4.40 -17.98 -5.58
C CYS A 53 4.05 -16.66 -6.27
N PHE A 54 4.91 -15.64 -6.14
CA PHE A 54 4.66 -14.32 -6.69
C PHE A 54 5.81 -13.86 -7.55
N MET A 55 5.52 -13.04 -8.57
CA MET A 55 6.57 -12.41 -9.37
C MET A 55 7.44 -11.53 -8.47
N ALA A 56 8.75 -11.73 -8.54
CA ALA A 56 9.72 -10.97 -7.78
C ALA A 56 10.13 -9.72 -8.56
N LEU A 57 9.82 -8.55 -7.99
CA LEU A 57 10.08 -7.26 -8.61
C LEU A 57 11.43 -6.73 -8.13
N THR A 58 12.37 -6.61 -9.05
CA THR A 58 13.76 -6.23 -8.76
C THR A 58 14.09 -4.81 -9.24
N ASP A 59 13.27 -4.25 -10.14
CA ASP A 59 13.53 -2.97 -10.80
C ASP A 59 12.61 -1.86 -10.31
N ARG A 60 13.15 -0.67 -10.04
CA ARG A 60 12.39 0.46 -9.45
C ARG A 60 11.30 1.01 -10.37
N PRO A 61 11.52 1.22 -11.68
CA PRO A 61 10.46 1.63 -12.61
C PRO A 61 9.30 0.63 -12.64
N LEU A 62 9.59 -0.68 -12.56
CA LEU A 62 8.55 -1.71 -12.53
C LEU A 62 7.75 -1.66 -11.22
N ILE A 63 8.42 -1.46 -10.09
CA ILE A 63 7.78 -1.26 -8.78
C ILE A 63 6.86 -0.04 -8.84
N ASN A 64 7.34 1.10 -9.35
CA ASN A 64 6.53 2.32 -9.48
C ASN A 64 5.33 2.11 -10.41
N THR A 65 5.49 1.35 -11.50
CA THR A 65 4.39 1.02 -12.42
C THR A 65 3.30 0.23 -11.70
N ILE A 66 3.67 -0.77 -10.91
CA ILE A 66 2.71 -1.58 -10.14
C ILE A 66 2.04 -0.76 -9.04
N LEU A 67 2.77 0.14 -8.38
CA LEU A 67 2.21 1.06 -7.39
C LEU A 67 1.21 2.02 -8.03
N ASN A 68 1.53 2.56 -9.21
CA ASN A 68 0.62 3.40 -9.98
C ASN A 68 -0.66 2.65 -10.37
N GLU A 69 -0.55 1.42 -10.87
CA GLU A 69 -1.72 0.60 -11.20
C GLU A 69 -2.58 0.27 -9.96
N CYS A 70 -1.94 0.03 -8.81
CA CYS A 70 -2.63 -0.29 -7.56
C CYS A 70 -3.26 0.92 -6.87
N HIS A 71 -2.75 2.13 -7.12
CA HIS A 71 -3.14 3.34 -6.42
C HIS A 71 -3.85 4.37 -7.33
N ASP A 72 -3.20 4.79 -8.41
CA ASP A 72 -3.62 5.89 -9.26
C ASP A 72 -4.56 5.49 -10.40
N SER A 73 -4.60 4.19 -10.75
CA SER A 73 -5.46 3.73 -11.83
C SER A 73 -6.93 4.11 -11.55
N VAL A 74 -7.66 4.43 -12.63
CA VAL A 74 -9.08 4.79 -12.55
C VAL A 74 -9.90 3.69 -11.87
N ALA A 75 -9.47 2.44 -12.01
CA ALA A 75 -10.07 1.27 -11.38
C ALA A 75 -9.67 1.04 -9.91
N ALA A 76 -8.57 1.61 -9.44
CA ALA A 76 -8.12 1.50 -8.05
C ALA A 76 -8.82 2.48 -7.12
N GLY A 77 -9.17 3.68 -7.62
CA GLY A 77 -9.92 4.67 -6.85
C GLY A 77 -9.12 5.34 -5.73
N HIS A 78 -7.80 5.51 -5.89
CA HIS A 78 -6.92 6.18 -4.90
C HIS A 78 -7.00 5.49 -3.53
N LEU A 79 -6.74 4.18 -3.51
CA LEU A 79 -6.76 3.38 -2.27
C LEU A 79 -5.83 3.97 -1.22
N SER A 80 -6.23 3.82 0.06
CA SER A 80 -5.35 4.13 1.19
C SER A 80 -4.03 3.34 1.12
N GLU A 81 -3.01 3.83 1.83
CA GLU A 81 -1.68 3.20 1.87
C GLU A 81 -1.75 1.72 2.25
N ASP A 82 -2.48 1.40 3.32
CA ASP A 82 -2.66 0.02 3.79
C ASP A 82 -3.31 -0.88 2.74
N ARG A 83 -4.36 -0.40 2.07
CA ARG A 83 -5.08 -1.17 1.03
C ARG A 83 -4.21 -1.36 -0.21
N THR A 84 -3.42 -0.35 -0.56
CA THR A 84 -2.46 -0.45 -1.67
C THR A 84 -1.39 -1.48 -1.34
N LEU A 85 -0.86 -1.46 -0.11
CA LEU A 85 0.13 -2.43 0.36
C LEU A 85 -0.43 -3.87 0.34
N GLU A 86 -1.68 -4.07 0.78
CA GLU A 86 -2.34 -5.38 0.71
C GLU A 86 -2.46 -5.87 -0.74
N ARG A 87 -2.90 -5.00 -1.66
CA ARG A 87 -3.05 -5.34 -3.08
C ARG A 87 -1.71 -5.66 -3.75
N VAL A 88 -0.66 -4.90 -3.46
CA VAL A 88 0.68 -5.15 -4.03
C VAL A 88 1.22 -6.51 -3.56
N LYS A 89 0.99 -6.88 -2.29
CA LYS A 89 1.39 -8.17 -1.72
C LYS A 89 0.67 -9.37 -2.34
N THR A 90 -0.52 -9.21 -2.89
CA THR A 90 -1.23 -10.32 -3.56
C THR A 90 -0.78 -10.54 -4.99
N CYS A 91 -0.13 -9.55 -5.62
CA CYS A 91 0.29 -9.64 -7.02
C CYS A 91 1.80 -9.89 -7.18
N SER A 92 2.62 -9.48 -6.21
CA SER A 92 4.06 -9.39 -6.39
C SER A 92 4.86 -9.46 -5.08
N TRP A 93 6.15 -9.78 -5.18
CA TRP A 93 7.06 -9.88 -4.04
C TRP A 93 8.32 -9.02 -4.22
N CYS A 94 8.74 -8.40 -3.12
CA CYS A 94 10.06 -7.81 -2.92
C CYS A 94 10.17 -7.49 -1.42
N PRO A 95 11.38 -7.43 -0.90
CA PRO A 95 11.57 -7.31 0.54
C PRO A 95 11.12 -5.97 1.16
N ASN A 96 11.07 -4.86 0.41
CA ASN A 96 10.90 -3.51 0.98
C ASN A 96 9.56 -2.83 0.70
N TRP A 97 8.49 -3.60 0.51
CA TRP A 97 7.16 -3.05 0.13
C TRP A 97 6.66 -1.92 1.00
N LYS A 98 6.87 -2.00 2.31
CA LYS A 98 6.47 -0.92 3.21
C LYS A 98 7.18 0.39 2.88
N LYS A 99 8.50 0.34 2.66
CA LYS A 99 9.29 1.53 2.35
C LYS A 99 8.94 2.07 0.98
N ASP A 100 8.82 1.20 -0.01
CA ASP A 100 8.56 1.58 -1.40
C ASP A 100 7.15 2.18 -1.58
N VAL A 101 6.15 1.60 -0.91
CA VAL A 101 4.79 2.16 -0.85
C VAL A 101 4.81 3.52 -0.13
N ALA A 102 5.47 3.63 1.03
CA ALA A 102 5.53 4.90 1.77
C ALA A 102 6.20 6.02 0.95
N GLU A 103 7.33 5.74 0.30
CA GLU A 103 8.01 6.68 -0.60
C GLU A 103 7.10 7.08 -1.78
N TYR A 104 6.37 6.13 -2.36
CA TYR A 104 5.41 6.42 -3.42
C TYR A 104 4.30 7.36 -2.97
N PHE A 105 3.71 7.12 -1.80
CA PHE A 105 2.64 7.96 -1.25
C PHE A 105 3.12 9.38 -0.88
N GLN A 106 4.41 9.55 -0.57
CA GLN A 106 5.01 10.89 -0.42
C GLN A 106 5.04 11.68 -1.73
N THR A 107 5.06 11.00 -2.88
CA THR A 107 5.02 11.65 -4.21
C THR A 107 3.60 11.87 -4.74
N CYS A 108 2.57 11.29 -4.11
CA CYS A 108 1.19 11.43 -4.57
C CYS A 108 0.55 12.74 -4.08
N ASP A 109 0.44 13.73 -4.97
CA ASP A 109 -0.17 15.04 -4.68
C ASP A 109 -1.59 14.97 -4.09
N LYS A 110 -2.42 14.02 -4.54
CA LYS A 110 -3.79 13.87 -4.03
C LYS A 110 -3.78 13.39 -2.58
N CYS A 111 -3.04 12.33 -2.28
CA CYS A 111 -2.89 11.85 -0.91
C CYS A 111 -2.28 12.90 0.00
N GLN A 112 -1.28 13.64 -0.45
CA GLN A 112 -0.68 14.71 0.35
C GLN A 112 -1.64 15.88 0.63
N LYS A 113 -2.62 16.13 -0.25
CA LYS A 113 -3.65 17.17 -0.07
C LYS A 113 -4.80 16.71 0.82
N GLU A 114 -5.29 15.48 0.62
CA GLU A 114 -6.43 14.92 1.35
C GLU A 114 -6.06 14.45 2.75
N ASN A 115 -4.89 13.82 2.87
CA ASN A 115 -4.36 13.28 4.12
C ASN A 115 -3.47 14.30 4.84
N ARG A 116 -3.72 15.60 4.63
CA ARG A 116 -3.09 16.65 5.43
C ARG A 116 -3.36 16.33 6.87
N ASP A 117 -2.27 16.12 7.62
CA ASP A 117 -2.29 15.90 9.05
C ASP A 117 -3.20 16.97 9.62
N THR A 118 -4.41 16.56 10.03
CA THR A 118 -5.41 17.49 10.52
C THR A 118 -5.03 17.73 11.96
N GLY A 119 -3.86 18.36 12.15
CA GLY A 119 -3.34 18.88 13.40
C GLY A 119 -4.22 20.00 13.95
N LYS A 120 -5.54 19.95 13.71
CA LYS A 120 -6.48 20.38 14.72
C LYS A 120 -6.09 19.56 15.94
N LYS A 121 -5.35 20.20 16.84
CA LYS A 121 -5.36 19.87 18.27
C LYS A 121 -6.77 19.38 18.53
N PHE A 122 -6.94 18.13 18.96
CA PHE A 122 -8.22 17.67 19.48
C PHE A 122 -8.70 18.81 20.36
N GLY A 123 -9.69 19.56 19.88
CA GLY A 123 -10.13 20.76 20.58
C GLY A 123 -10.50 20.27 21.96
N MET A 124 -9.93 20.89 23.01
CA MET A 124 -10.19 20.47 24.37
C MET A 124 -11.70 20.35 24.52
N VAL A 125 -12.19 19.15 24.82
CA VAL A 125 -13.63 18.92 24.99
C VAL A 125 -14.09 19.91 26.05
N ILE A 126 -14.86 20.91 25.63
CA ILE A 126 -15.39 21.89 26.55
C ILE A 126 -16.44 21.15 27.37
N GLN A 127 -16.15 20.92 28.65
CA GLN A 127 -17.16 20.41 29.55
C GLN A 127 -18.25 21.47 29.71
N ILE A 128 -19.45 21.11 29.29
CA ILE A 128 -20.64 21.92 29.53
C ILE A 128 -20.98 21.78 31.01
N LYS A 129 -21.26 22.90 31.68
CA LYS A 129 -21.68 22.88 33.09
C LYS A 129 -23.05 22.20 33.20
N GLU A 130 -23.23 21.39 34.24
CA GLU A 130 -24.54 20.79 34.53
C GLU A 130 -25.58 21.89 34.82
N PRO A 131 -26.79 21.81 34.21
CA PRO A 131 -27.88 22.71 34.53
C PRO A 131 -28.37 22.47 35.96
N LYS A 132 -28.67 23.54 36.69
CA LYS A 132 -29.14 23.52 38.08
C LYS A 132 -30.67 23.56 38.21
N SER A 133 -31.37 23.83 37.11
CA SER A 133 -32.82 24.00 37.08
C SER A 133 -33.44 23.46 35.77
N PRO A 134 -34.71 23.04 35.79
CA PRO A 134 -35.40 22.58 34.57
C PRO A 134 -35.40 23.67 33.49
N CYS A 135 -35.14 23.27 32.25
CA CYS A 135 -35.11 24.14 31.06
C CYS A 135 -34.02 25.23 31.03
N GLU A 136 -32.99 25.13 31.88
CA GLU A 136 -31.87 26.10 31.89
C GLU A 136 -31.01 26.06 30.61
N ILE A 137 -30.91 24.88 29.98
CA ILE A 137 -30.21 24.68 28.71
C ILE A 137 -31.14 23.92 27.77
N VAL A 138 -31.33 24.45 26.55
CA VAL A 138 -32.10 23.82 25.48
C VAL A 138 -31.20 23.66 24.26
N HIS A 139 -31.00 22.41 23.85
CA HIS A 139 -30.31 22.07 22.60
C HIS A 139 -31.36 21.81 21.52
N MET A 140 -31.20 22.44 20.35
CA MET A 140 -32.04 22.21 19.19
C MET A 140 -31.17 21.75 18.04
N ASP A 141 -31.62 20.70 17.36
CA ASP A 141 -31.01 20.20 16.13
C ASP A 141 -32.06 20.07 15.04
N LEU A 142 -31.66 20.24 13.78
CA LEU A 142 -32.54 20.22 12.62
C LEU A 142 -32.33 18.93 11.82
N VAL A 143 -33.39 18.14 11.69
CA VAL A 143 -33.40 16.95 10.83
C VAL A 143 -33.98 17.32 9.47
N THR A 144 -33.19 17.22 8.40
CA THR A 144 -33.55 17.70 7.05
C THR A 144 -33.85 16.61 6.03
N ALA A 145 -33.79 15.32 6.40
CA ALA A 145 -34.02 14.18 5.50
C ALA A 145 -35.13 13.25 6.01
N LEU A 146 -36.28 13.82 6.40
CA LEU A 146 -37.45 13.03 6.76
C LEU A 146 -38.16 12.54 5.50
N PRO A 147 -38.67 11.29 5.48
CA PRO A 147 -39.49 10.81 4.37
C PRO A 147 -40.74 11.68 4.24
N GLU A 148 -41.23 11.85 3.01
CA GLU A 148 -42.52 12.49 2.78
C GLU A 148 -43.58 11.78 3.60
N GLN A 149 -44.32 12.53 4.42
CA GLN A 149 -45.46 11.98 5.13
C GLN A 149 -46.48 11.54 4.09
N GLY A 150 -46.65 10.22 3.93
CA GLY A 150 -47.73 9.67 3.13
C GLY A 150 -49.06 10.20 3.64
N ASP A 151 -49.92 10.60 2.70
CA ASP A 151 -51.24 11.14 2.98
C ASP A 151 -52.03 10.15 3.85
N ARG A 152 -52.47 10.58 5.03
CA ARG A 152 -53.36 9.78 5.87
C ARG A 152 -54.79 10.03 5.39
N SER A 153 -55.11 9.48 4.23
CA SER A 153 -56.48 9.34 3.73
C SER A 153 -57.24 8.26 4.51
#